data_AF-A0A9Q3DZ35-F1
#
_entry.id   AF-A0A9Q3DZ35-F1
#
_cell.length_a   1.000
_cell.length_b   1.000
_cell.length_c   1.000
_cell.angle_alpha   90.00
_cell.angle_beta   90.00
_cell.angle_gamma   90.00
#
_symmetry.space_group_name_H-M   'P 1'
#
loop_
_entity.id
_entity.type
_entity.pdbx_description
1 polymer ?
#
loop_
_entity_poly.entity_id
_entity_poly.type
_entity_poly.pdbx_seq_one_letter_code
_entity_poly.pdbx_strand_id
1 'polypeptide(L)'
;MEPDFKEGDQVLVSTLNFNNLKGPKKMRDSFVGPFTIIKRKILTPPGIVEVEDSPGPVSKIIRARKIRINGKDQRQYLVRFKNQTADKDKWLVEDSIPDGNLHLRSFRASRRTEESHQ
;
A
#
# COMPACT_ATOMS: atom_id res chain seq x y z
N MET A 1 14.54 26.14 15.85
CA MET A 1 13.86 26.72 14.67
C MET A 1 14.01 25.68 13.58
N GLU A 2 12.95 24.96 13.25
CA GLU A 2 13.01 23.99 12.15
C GLU A 2 13.03 24.74 10.81
N PRO A 3 13.88 24.35 9.86
CA PRO A 3 13.91 24.97 8.54
C PRO A 3 12.63 24.66 7.76
N ASP A 4 12.01 25.71 7.22
CA ASP A 4 10.84 25.61 6.32
C ASP A 4 11.33 25.47 4.87
N PHE A 5 11.31 24.23 4.36
CA PHE A 5 11.80 23.90 3.02
C PHE A 5 10.66 23.97 1.97
N LYS A 6 10.93 24.59 0.82
CA LYS A 6 9.96 24.78 -0.27
C LYS A 6 10.43 24.18 -1.59
N GLU A 7 9.48 23.97 -2.49
CA GLU A 7 9.78 23.50 -3.85
C GLU A 7 10.66 24.52 -4.58
N GLY A 8 11.69 24.03 -5.25
CA GLY A 8 12.68 24.87 -5.92
C GLY A 8 13.89 25.23 -5.06
N ASP A 9 13.83 25.01 -3.75
CA ASP A 9 14.97 25.27 -2.87
C ASP A 9 16.13 24.32 -3.20
N GLN A 10 17.34 24.87 -3.20
CA GLN A 10 18.56 24.09 -3.33
C GLN A 10 19.02 23.63 -1.95
N VAL A 11 19.15 22.32 -1.78
CA VAL A 11 19.57 21.69 -0.53
C VAL A 11 20.74 20.75 -0.76
N LEU A 12 21.59 20.65 0.26
CA LEU A 12 22.65 19.66 0.32
C LEU A 12 22.13 18.40 1.00
N VAL A 13 22.44 17.21 0.45
CA VAL A 13 22.01 15.95 1.05
C VAL A 13 23.18 15.27 1.75
N SER A 14 23.01 14.96 3.04
CA SER A 14 24.07 14.42 3.87
C SER A 14 24.52 13.03 3.42
N THR A 15 25.83 12.85 3.18
CA THR A 15 26.41 11.57 2.75
C THR A 15 26.45 10.52 3.85
N LEU A 16 26.18 10.91 5.10
CA LEU A 16 26.31 10.06 6.28
C LEU A 16 25.40 8.82 6.22
N ASN A 17 24.26 8.91 5.52
CA ASN A 17 23.26 7.84 5.40
C ASN A 17 23.23 7.17 4.01
N PHE A 18 24.16 7.50 3.11
CA PHE A 18 24.22 6.88 1.79
C PHE A 18 25.05 5.60 1.80
N ASN A 19 24.36 4.46 1.87
CA ASN A 19 24.99 3.13 1.84
C ASN A 19 25.50 2.73 0.44
N ASN A 20 25.13 3.48 -0.61
CA ASN A 20 25.46 3.16 -2.01
C ASN A 20 26.70 3.87 -2.55
N LEU A 21 27.27 4.83 -1.81
CA LEU A 21 28.57 5.42 -2.16
C LEU A 21 29.64 4.39 -1.78
N LYS A 22 30.49 3.98 -2.73
CA LYS A 22 31.59 3.00 -2.50
C LYS A 22 32.91 3.78 -2.37
N GLY A 23 33.75 3.43 -1.38
CA GLY A 23 35.05 4.08 -1.15
C GLY A 23 35.31 4.50 0.30
N PRO A 24 36.53 4.96 0.64
CA PRO A 24 36.92 5.29 2.01
C PRO A 24 36.07 6.42 2.63
N LYS A 25 35.50 6.19 3.82
CA LYS A 25 34.59 7.12 4.53
C LYS A 25 35.21 8.52 4.74
N LYS A 26 36.52 8.59 4.94
CA LYS A 26 37.29 9.82 5.17
C LYS A 26 37.48 10.72 3.95
N MET A 27 37.18 10.22 2.75
CA MET A 27 37.35 10.94 1.48
C MET A 27 36.00 11.29 0.83
N ARG A 28 34.89 11.09 1.55
CA ARG A 28 33.56 11.48 1.10
C ARG A 28 33.25 12.86 1.66
N ASP A 29 32.78 13.76 0.82
CA ASP A 29 32.24 15.03 1.29
C ASP A 29 31.10 14.77 2.27
N SER A 30 30.98 15.57 3.33
CA SER A 30 29.92 15.39 4.35
C SER A 30 28.51 15.59 3.78
N PHE A 31 28.42 16.32 2.68
CA PHE A 31 27.20 16.51 1.90
C PHE A 31 27.53 16.44 0.41
N VAL A 32 26.60 15.87 -0.37
CA VAL A 32 26.67 15.92 -1.84
C VAL A 32 25.83 17.11 -2.31
N GLY A 33 26.28 17.70 -3.43
CA GLY A 33 25.97 19.02 -3.98
C GLY A 33 24.50 19.47 -4.03
N PRO A 34 24.24 20.66 -4.59
CA PRO A 34 22.93 21.29 -4.49
C PRO A 34 21.89 20.50 -5.30
N PHE A 35 20.94 19.91 -4.59
CA PHE A 35 19.77 19.27 -5.16
C PHE A 35 18.56 20.17 -5.03
N THR A 36 17.72 20.20 -6.05
CA THR A 36 16.47 20.95 -5.99
C THR A 36 15.39 20.11 -5.33
N ILE A 37 14.70 20.67 -4.34
CA ILE A 37 13.51 20.04 -3.76
C ILE A 37 12.41 20.05 -4.82
N ILE A 38 12.06 18.85 -5.28
CA ILE A 38 10.92 18.62 -6.17
C ILE A 38 9.82 17.92 -5.40
N LYS A 39 8.57 18.36 -5.58
CA LYS A 39 7.43 17.61 -5.10
C LYS A 39 7.26 16.38 -5.97
N ARG A 40 7.26 15.21 -5.31
CA ARG A 40 6.96 13.96 -5.99
C ARG A 40 5.55 14.04 -6.53
N LYS A 41 5.41 14.24 -7.84
CA LYS A 41 4.16 14.01 -8.53
C LYS A 41 3.91 12.52 -8.50
N ILE A 42 3.12 12.06 -7.53
CA ILE A 42 2.33 10.85 -7.76
C ILE A 42 1.55 11.18 -9.02
N LEU A 43 1.73 10.40 -10.09
CA LEU A 43 0.87 10.46 -11.27
C LEU A 43 -0.52 10.00 -10.84
N THR A 44 -1.22 10.83 -10.06
CA THR A 44 -2.66 10.78 -9.89
C THR A 44 -3.18 11.57 -11.08
N PRO A 45 -3.82 10.92 -12.06
CA PRO A 45 -4.38 11.62 -13.21
C PRO A 45 -5.28 12.77 -12.72
N PRO A 46 -5.12 14.00 -13.26
CA PRO A 46 -6.03 15.10 -12.94
C PRO A 46 -7.38 14.76 -13.56
N GLY A 47 -8.33 14.30 -12.75
CA GLY A 47 -9.65 13.88 -13.24
C GLY A 47 -10.32 12.74 -12.48
N ILE A 48 -9.70 12.20 -11.43
CA ILE A 48 -10.40 11.25 -10.55
C ILE A 48 -11.20 12.06 -9.51
N VAL A 49 -12.37 12.49 -9.96
CA VAL A 49 -13.60 12.54 -9.16
C VAL A 49 -13.64 11.38 -8.16
N GLU A 50 -14.22 11.63 -6.99
CA GLU A 50 -14.61 10.61 -6.01
C GLU A 50 -14.83 9.26 -6.71
N VAL A 51 -13.87 8.33 -6.57
CA VAL A 51 -13.99 7.04 -7.24
C VAL A 51 -15.19 6.40 -6.58
N GLU A 52 -16.24 6.25 -7.38
CA GLU A 52 -17.39 5.42 -7.08
C GLU A 52 -16.95 4.18 -6.30
N ASP A 53 -17.76 3.75 -5.35
CA ASP A 53 -17.57 2.57 -4.49
C ASP A 53 -17.44 1.25 -5.26
N SER A 54 -16.99 1.26 -6.52
CA SER A 54 -16.56 0.10 -7.27
C SER A 54 -15.16 -0.32 -6.79
N PRO A 55 -15.06 -1.42 -6.04
CA PRO A 55 -13.77 -1.99 -5.66
C PRO A 55 -12.90 -2.22 -6.89
N GLY A 56 -11.66 -1.72 -6.84
CA GLY A 56 -10.66 -1.97 -7.88
C GLY A 56 -10.35 -3.47 -8.02
N PRO A 57 -9.49 -3.85 -8.97
CA PRO A 57 -9.16 -5.25 -9.23
C PRO A 57 -8.57 -5.92 -7.98
N VAL A 58 -9.17 -7.05 -7.60
CA VAL A 58 -8.77 -7.81 -6.42
C VAL A 58 -7.45 -8.52 -6.68
N SER A 59 -6.57 -8.49 -5.68
CA SER A 59 -5.33 -9.27 -5.66
C SER A 59 -5.55 -10.59 -4.92
N LYS A 60 -6.06 -10.52 -3.68
CA LYS A 60 -6.35 -11.71 -2.87
C LYS A 60 -7.27 -11.40 -1.70
N ILE A 61 -7.88 -12.46 -1.16
CA ILE A 61 -8.58 -12.44 0.12
C ILE A 61 -7.61 -12.92 1.20
N ILE A 62 -7.52 -12.18 2.29
CA ILE A 62 -6.54 -12.42 3.36
C ILE A 62 -7.20 -13.03 4.59
N ARG A 63 -8.41 -12.56 4.94
CA ARG A 63 -9.14 -13.02 6.12
C ARG A 63 -10.63 -13.11 5.86
N ALA A 64 -11.31 -13.86 6.72
CA ALA A 64 -12.76 -13.86 6.81
C ALA A 64 -13.17 -13.55 8.25
N ARG A 65 -14.31 -12.89 8.41
CA ARG A 65 -14.96 -12.68 9.71
C ARG A 65 -16.46 -12.84 9.58
N LYS A 66 -17.12 -13.20 10.68
CA LYS A 66 -18.58 -13.21 10.80
C LYS A 66 -18.99 -12.04 11.67
N ILE A 67 -19.92 -11.23 11.19
CA ILE A 67 -20.46 -10.09 11.93
C ILE A 67 -21.98 -10.17 11.94
N ARG A 68 -22.62 -9.54 12.91
CA ARG A 68 -24.08 -9.43 12.97
C ARG A 68 -24.47 -7.97 12.75
N ILE A 69 -25.15 -7.70 11.64
CA ILE A 69 -25.67 -6.37 11.29
C ILE A 69 -27.18 -6.50 11.12
N ASN A 70 -27.96 -5.61 11.74
CA ASN A 70 -29.44 -5.61 11.68
C ASN A 70 -30.07 -6.98 12.02
N GLY A 71 -29.49 -7.67 13.02
CA GLY A 71 -29.95 -8.99 13.46
C GLY A 71 -29.64 -10.14 12.50
N LYS A 72 -29.00 -9.87 11.35
CA LYS A 72 -28.57 -10.89 10.38
C LYS A 72 -27.08 -11.14 10.50
N ASP A 73 -26.73 -12.42 10.53
CA ASP A 73 -25.35 -12.85 10.50
C ASP A 73 -24.82 -12.75 9.06
N GLN A 74 -23.78 -11.97 8.84
CA GLN A 74 -23.14 -11.77 7.54
C GLN A 74 -21.66 -12.12 7.61
N ARG A 75 -21.15 -12.77 6.56
CA ARG A 75 -19.72 -13.02 6.38
C ARG A 75 -19.10 -11.87 5.58
N GLN A 76 -17.96 -11.40 6.07
CA GLN A 76 -17.12 -10.44 5.37
C GLN A 76 -15.73 -11.00 5.15
N TYR A 77 -15.09 -10.53 4.09
CA TYR A 77 -13.77 -10.94 3.65
C TYR A 77 -12.87 -9.71 3.57
N LEU A 78 -11.66 -9.81 4.12
CA LEU A 78 -10.65 -8.76 4.01
C LEU A 78 -9.96 -8.91 2.65
N VAL A 79 -10.24 -7.95 1.76
CA VAL A 79 -9.79 -7.96 0.38
C VAL A 79 -8.63 -7.02 0.21
N ARG A 80 -7.55 -7.53 -0.39
CA ARG A 80 -6.41 -6.72 -0.85
C ARG A 80 -6.52 -6.46 -2.33
N PHE A 81 -6.38 -5.20 -2.71
CA PHE A 81 -6.44 -4.75 -4.10
C PHE A 81 -5.07 -4.78 -4.77
N LYS A 82 -5.05 -4.97 -6.09
CA LYS A 82 -3.79 -4.94 -6.86
C LYS A 82 -3.17 -3.56 -6.79
N ASN A 83 -1.83 -3.51 -6.62
CA ASN A 83 -1.03 -2.29 -6.56
C ASN A 83 -1.41 -1.31 -5.44
N GLN A 84 -2.08 -1.80 -4.38
CA GLN A 84 -2.42 -1.01 -3.20
C GLN A 84 -1.72 -1.55 -1.96
N THR A 85 -1.43 -0.66 -1.00
CA THR A 85 -0.83 -1.02 0.29
C THR A 85 -1.86 -1.63 1.23
N ALA A 86 -1.40 -2.27 2.30
CA ALA A 86 -2.24 -2.90 3.31
C ALA A 86 -3.24 -1.91 3.95
N ASP A 87 -2.92 -0.62 3.98
CA ASP A 87 -3.77 0.43 4.54
C ASP A 87 -5.08 0.63 3.76
N LYS A 88 -5.12 0.18 2.49
CA LYS A 88 -6.29 0.26 1.62
C LYS A 88 -7.08 -1.06 1.56
N ASP A 89 -6.70 -2.08 2.32
CA ASP A 89 -7.46 -3.32 2.39
C ASP A 89 -8.86 -3.04 2.97
N LYS A 90 -9.90 -3.63 2.37
CA LYS A 90 -11.30 -3.38 2.79
C LYS A 90 -12.02 -4.68 3.14
N TRP A 91 -12.90 -4.60 4.15
CA TRP A 91 -13.83 -5.68 4.46
C TRP A 91 -15.05 -5.60 3.53
N LEU A 92 -15.19 -6.59 2.67
CA LEU A 92 -16.25 -6.67 1.67
C LEU A 92 -17.13 -7.91 1.90
N VAL A 93 -18.38 -7.85 1.46
CA VAL A 93 -19.30 -8.98 1.46
C VAL A 93 -19.09 -9.80 0.19
N GLU A 94 -19.47 -11.08 0.19
CA GLU A 94 -19.26 -11.98 -0.96
C GLU A 94 -19.74 -11.39 -2.30
N ASP A 95 -20.92 -10.76 -2.29
CA ASP A 95 -21.55 -10.17 -3.48
C ASP A 95 -20.84 -8.90 -3.98
N SER A 96 -20.09 -8.21 -3.12
CA SER A 96 -19.42 -6.96 -3.46
C SER A 96 -17.96 -7.15 -3.85
N ILE A 97 -17.50 -8.39 -4.04
CA ILE A 97 -16.11 -8.70 -4.41
C ILE A 97 -16.04 -8.93 -5.93
N PRO A 98 -15.28 -8.13 -6.68
CA PRO A 98 -15.02 -8.38 -8.10
C PRO A 98 -14.36 -9.75 -8.29
N ASP A 99 -14.91 -10.56 -9.19
CA ASP A 99 -14.49 -11.95 -9.41
C ASP A 99 -14.41 -12.76 -8.10
N GLY A 100 -15.36 -12.52 -7.19
CA GLY A 100 -15.35 -13.08 -5.83
C GLY A 100 -15.21 -14.59 -5.79
N ASN A 101 -15.91 -15.32 -6.67
CA ASN A 101 -15.84 -16.78 -6.74
C ASN A 101 -14.41 -17.32 -6.96
N LEU A 102 -13.62 -16.68 -7.83
CA LEU A 102 -12.24 -17.10 -8.10
C LEU A 102 -11.38 -16.93 -6.84
N HIS A 103 -11.43 -15.74 -6.24
CA HIS A 103 -10.61 -15.39 -5.08
C HIS A 103 -11.03 -16.16 -3.82
N LEU A 104 -12.34 -16.38 -3.63
CA LEU A 104 -12.89 -17.17 -2.53
C LEU A 104 -12.52 -18.64 -2.65
N ARG A 105 -12.50 -19.22 -3.85
CA ARG A 105 -12.06 -20.60 -4.06
C ARG A 105 -10.61 -20.79 -3.63
N SER A 106 -9.72 -19.90 -4.07
CA SER A 106 -8.29 -19.93 -3.68
C SER A 106 -8.10 -19.73 -2.18
N PHE A 107 -8.82 -18.79 -1.57
CA PHE A 107 -8.78 -18.55 -0.13
C PHE A 107 -9.29 -19.74 0.69
N ARG A 108 -10.39 -20.36 0.27
CA ARG A 108 -10.94 -21.57 0.93
C ARG A 108 -9.97 -22.75 0.81
N ALA A 109 -9.27 -22.88 -0.32
CA ALA A 109 -8.25 -23.91 -0.50
C ALA A 109 -7.04 -23.67 0.42
N SER A 110 -6.50 -22.46 0.47
CA SER A 110 -5.33 -22.13 1.31
C SER A 110 -5.61 -22.34 2.80
N ARG A 111 -6.82 -21.97 3.26
CA ARG A 111 -7.26 -22.16 4.65
C ARG A 111 -7.29 -23.62 5.10
N ARG A 112 -7.69 -24.55 4.22
CA ARG A 112 -7.69 -25.98 4.55
C ARG A 112 -6.28 -26.52 4.74
N THR A 113 -5.34 -26.08 3.91
CA THR A 113 -3.94 -26.51 3.99
C THR A 113 -3.28 -26.01 5.27
N GLU A 114 -3.56 -24.76 5.67
CA GLU A 114 -3.11 -24.18 6.94
C GLU A 114 -3.67 -24.95 8.16
N GLU A 115 -4.95 -25.30 8.14
CA GLU A 115 -5.60 -26.06 9.22
C GLU A 115 -5.14 -27.52 9.32
N SER A 116 -4.49 -28.07 8.28
CA SER A 116 -4.02 -29.47 8.25
C SER A 116 -2.58 -29.65 8.78
N HIS A 117 -1.87 -28.56 9.09
CA HIS A 117 -0.48 -28.58 9.58
C HIS A 117 -0.37 -28.20 11.06
N GLN A 118 -1.46 -28.32 11.83
CA GLN A 118 -1.48 -28.05 13.27
C GLN A 118 -1.86 -29.29 14.07
#